data_AF-A0A538IKM3-F1
#
_entry.id   AF-A0A538IKM3-F1
#
_cell.length_a   1.000
_cell.length_b   1.000
_cell.length_c   1.000
_cell.angle_alpha   90.00
_cell.angle_beta   90.00
_cell.angle_gamma   90.00
#
_symmetry.space_group_name_H-M   'P 1'
#
loop_
_entity.id
_entity.type
_entity.pdbx_description
1 polymer ?
#
loop_
_entity_poly.entity_id
_entity_poly.type
_entity_poly.pdbx_seq_one_letter_code
_entity_poly.pdbx_strand_id
1 'polypeptide(L)'
;MRRGSIVALLGIGLIAGGVATAVAVVPTWLPERASREAGRIDFVFWFVIVICIVIFSLVATVMIYAVVRFRVREYDFEDGPPV
;
A
#
# COMPACT_ATOMS: atom_id res chain seq x y z
N MET A 1 5.87 17.88 -13.90
CA MET A 1 4.85 17.09 -13.16
C MET A 1 4.03 18.05 -12.32
N ARG A 2 2.68 18.03 -12.39
CA ARG A 2 1.84 18.98 -11.65
C ARG A 2 1.89 18.67 -10.14
N ARG A 3 2.19 19.66 -9.29
CA ARG A 3 2.38 19.48 -7.83
C ARG A 3 1.24 18.71 -7.15
N GLY A 4 0.00 18.87 -7.63
CA GLY A 4 -1.16 18.14 -7.12
C GLY A 4 -1.09 16.61 -7.27
N SER A 5 -0.45 16.10 -8.32
CA SER A 5 -0.30 14.64 -8.52
C SER A 5 0.65 14.03 -7.49
N ILE A 6 1.71 14.73 -7.11
CA ILE A 6 2.67 14.26 -6.10
C ILE A 6 1.98 14.21 -4.73
N VAL A 7 1.21 15.24 -4.38
CA VAL A 7 0.45 15.27 -3.12
C VAL A 7 -0.59 14.14 -3.07
N ALA A 8 -1.29 13.88 -4.18
CA ALA A 8 -2.25 12.77 -4.26
C ALA A 8 -1.57 11.40 -4.06
N LEU A 9 -0.43 11.16 -4.72
CA LEU A 9 0.32 9.91 -4.56
C LEU A 9 0.82 9.72 -3.12
N LEU A 10 1.40 10.76 -2.52
CA LEU A 10 1.88 10.70 -1.14
C LEU A 10 0.72 10.44 -0.15
N GLY A 11 -0.43 11.12 -0.35
CA GLY A 11 -1.61 10.93 0.48
C GLY A 11 -2.16 9.51 0.41
N ILE A 12 -2.36 8.96 -0.79
CA ILE A 12 -2.85 7.59 -0.98
C ILE A 12 -1.87 6.58 -0.39
N GLY A 13 -0.56 6.77 -0.58
CA GLY A 13 0.46 5.87 -0.05
C GLY A 13 0.54 5.87 1.46
N LEU A 14 0.43 7.04 2.10
CA LEU A 14 0.37 7.12 3.56
C LEU A 14 -0.88 6.42 4.11
N ILE A 15 -2.02 6.55 3.45
CA ILE A 15 -3.27 5.86 3.86
C ILE A 15 -3.11 4.35 3.69
N ALA A 16 -2.66 3.88 2.52
CA ALA A 16 -2.49 2.46 2.23
C ALA A 16 -1.47 1.81 3.17
N GLY A 17 -0.32 2.46 3.38
CA GLY A 17 0.70 2.02 4.34
C GLY A 17 0.19 2.01 5.77
N GLY A 18 -0.50 3.07 6.20
CA GLY A 18 -1.08 3.17 7.55
C GLY A 18 -2.10 2.08 7.83
N VAL A 19 -3.00 1.78 6.89
CA VAL A 19 -3.96 0.68 7.01
C VAL A 19 -3.25 -0.67 7.09
N ALA A 20 -2.26 -0.92 6.23
CA ALA A 20 -1.49 -2.17 6.25
C ALA A 20 -0.72 -2.34 7.57
N THR A 21 -0.10 -1.27 8.10
CA THR A 21 0.56 -1.28 9.41
C THR A 21 -0.43 -1.54 10.54
N ALA A 22 -1.62 -0.93 10.52
CA ALA A 22 -2.65 -1.18 11.52
C ALA A 22 -3.08 -2.66 11.53
N VAL A 23 -3.33 -3.24 10.35
CA VAL A 23 -3.65 -4.68 10.22
C VAL A 23 -2.51 -5.56 10.72
N ALA A 24 -1.26 -5.15 10.52
CA ALA A 24 -0.11 -5.91 11.00
C ALA A 24 0.02 -5.86 12.52
N VAL A 25 -0.12 -4.69 13.15
CA VAL A 25 0.25 -4.48 14.56
C VAL A 25 -0.91 -4.62 15.56
N VAL A 26 -2.15 -4.30 15.16
CA VAL A 26 -3.30 -4.31 16.08
C VAL A 26 -3.68 -5.72 16.53
N PRO A 27 -3.74 -6.74 15.66
CA PRO A 27 -4.04 -8.11 16.07
C PRO A 27 -2.81 -8.81 16.65
N THR A 28 -3.04 -9.68 17.65
CA THR A 28 -1.99 -10.53 18.23
C THR A 28 -1.76 -11.77 17.36
N TRP A 29 -1.17 -11.59 16.18
CA TRP A 29 -0.94 -12.67 15.20
C TRP A 29 0.03 -13.75 15.69
N LEU A 30 1.07 -13.35 16.41
CA LEU A 30 2.13 -14.26 16.86
C LEU A 30 1.84 -14.75 18.29
N PRO A 31 2.02 -16.06 18.56
CA PRO A 31 1.87 -16.62 19.90
C PRO A 31 3.03 -16.19 20.81
N GLU A 32 2.86 -16.44 22.11
CA GLU A 32 3.91 -16.19 23.09
C GLU A 32 5.16 -17.08 22.85
N ARG A 33 6.34 -16.53 23.14
CA ARG A 33 7.63 -17.18 22.84
C ARG A 33 7.87 -18.39 23.75
N ALA A 34 7.80 -19.59 23.19
CA ALA A 34 8.02 -20.84 23.92
C ALA A 34 9.45 -21.43 23.77
N SER A 35 10.33 -20.81 22.97
CA SER A 35 11.69 -21.32 22.73
C SER A 35 12.73 -20.19 22.65
N ARG A 36 14.01 -20.54 22.86
CA ARG A 36 15.14 -19.61 22.75
C ARG A 36 15.26 -19.01 21.35
N GLU A 37 14.92 -19.79 20.32
CA GLU A 37 15.02 -19.36 18.91
C GLU A 37 13.82 -18.52 18.45
N ALA A 38 12.70 -18.53 19.19
CA ALA A 38 11.47 -17.83 18.82
C ALA A 38 11.70 -16.33 18.59
N GLY A 39 12.54 -15.68 19.42
CA GLY A 39 12.83 -14.26 19.26
C GLY A 39 13.50 -13.90 17.93
N ARG A 40 14.36 -14.79 17.39
CA ARG A 40 15.01 -14.57 16.09
C ARG A 40 14.04 -14.76 14.92
N ILE A 41 13.13 -15.73 15.05
CA ILE A 41 12.08 -15.97 14.05
C ILE A 41 11.11 -14.79 13.99
N ASP A 42 10.64 -14.32 15.16
CA ASP A 42 9.76 -13.14 15.25
C ASP A 42 10.39 -11.92 14.59
N PHE A 43 11.68 -11.68 14.83
CA PHE A 43 12.39 -10.55 14.22
C PHE A 43 12.38 -10.63 12.70
N VAL A 44 12.75 -11.78 12.13
CA VAL A 44 12.76 -11.96 10.66
C VAL A 44 11.35 -11.83 10.09
N PHE A 45 10.35 -12.40 10.78
CA PHE A 45 8.95 -12.29 10.38
C PHE A 45 8.51 -10.81 10.30
N TRP A 46 8.73 -10.05 11.36
CA TRP A 46 8.40 -8.62 11.39
C TRP A 46 9.19 -7.80 10.38
N PHE A 47 10.47 -8.12 10.17
CA PHE A 47 11.29 -7.48 9.15
C PHE A 47 10.72 -7.69 7.74
N VAL A 48 10.32 -8.92 7.41
CA VAL A 48 9.66 -9.23 6.13
C VAL A 48 8.31 -8.51 6.02
N ILE A 49 7.51 -8.48 7.09
CA ILE A 49 6.23 -7.75 7.10
C ILE A 49 6.42 -6.27 6.78
N VAL A 50 7.45 -5.61 7.33
CA VAL A 50 7.77 -4.21 7.00
C VAL A 50 8.05 -4.04 5.50
N ILE A 51 8.86 -4.92 4.91
CA ILE A 51 9.14 -4.90 3.47
C ILE A 51 7.85 -5.06 2.65
N CYS A 52 7.01 -6.02 3.04
CA CYS A 52 5.72 -6.27 2.39
C CYS A 52 4.80 -5.04 2.46
N ILE A 53 4.71 -4.37 3.61
CA ILE A 53 3.91 -3.15 3.79
C ILE A 53 4.40 -2.04 2.85
N VAL A 54 5.72 -1.84 2.75
CA VAL A 54 6.29 -0.82 1.87
C VAL A 54 5.92 -1.09 0.41
N ILE A 55 6.18 -2.31 -0.09
CA ILE A 55 5.89 -2.67 -1.48
C ILE A 55 4.38 -2.61 -1.76
N PHE A 56 3.56 -3.14 -0.85
CA PHE A 56 2.10 -3.09 -0.96
C PHE A 56 1.61 -1.63 -1.07
N SER A 57 2.08 -0.75 -0.19
CA SER A 57 1.68 0.66 -0.19
C SER A 57 2.02 1.34 -1.52
N LEU A 58 3.20 1.06 -2.08
CA LEU A 58 3.63 1.59 -3.37
C LEU A 58 2.72 1.11 -4.51
N VAL A 59 2.50 -0.20 -4.62
CA VAL A 59 1.67 -0.79 -5.69
C VAL A 59 0.22 -0.32 -5.56
N ALA A 60 -0.34 -0.33 -4.36
CA ALA A 60 -1.71 0.13 -4.10
C ALA A 60 -1.87 1.62 -4.45
N THR A 61 -0.88 2.45 -4.13
CA THR A 61 -0.88 3.88 -4.49
C THR A 61 -0.98 4.10 -5.99
N VAL A 62 -0.11 3.44 -6.75
CA VAL A 62 -0.08 3.58 -8.21
C VAL A 62 -1.37 3.05 -8.82
N MET A 63 -1.86 1.90 -8.35
CA MET A 63 -3.10 1.29 -8.82
C MET A 63 -4.32 2.20 -8.56
N ILE A 64 -4.48 2.69 -7.33
CA ILE A 64 -5.59 3.58 -6.95
C ILE A 64 -5.50 4.89 -7.75
N TYR A 65 -4.31 5.49 -7.86
CA TYR A 65 -4.12 6.70 -8.64
C TYR A 65 -4.50 6.50 -10.11
N ALA A 66 -4.10 5.36 -10.70
CA ALA A 66 -4.42 5.06 -12.09
C ALA A 66 -5.94 4.92 -12.32
N VAL A 67 -6.62 4.18 -11.44
CA VAL A 67 -8.08 4.00 -11.51
C VAL A 67 -8.81 5.32 -11.30
N VAL A 68 -8.41 6.15 -10.34
CA VAL A 68 -9.09 7.41 -10.07
C VAL A 68 -8.85 8.44 -11.18
N ARG A 69 -7.63 8.48 -11.76
CA ARG A 69 -7.25 9.54 -12.70
C ARG A 69 -7.57 9.23 -14.16
N PHE A 70 -7.46 7.96 -14.57
CA PHE A 70 -7.51 7.56 -15.98
C PHE A 70 -8.69 6.65 -16.33
N ARG A 71 -9.56 6.29 -15.37
CA ARG A 71 -10.77 5.52 -15.68
C ARG A 71 -11.75 6.38 -16.48
N VAL A 72 -12.14 5.88 -17.65
CA VAL A 72 -13.18 6.46 -18.51
C VAL A 72 -14.52 6.45 -17.78
N ARG A 73 -15.33 7.50 -17.96
CA ARG A 73 -16.66 7.60 -17.37
C ARG A 73 -17.62 6.70 -18.15
N GLU A 74 -18.61 6.14 -17.46
CA GLU A 74 -19.50 5.08 -17.97
C GLU A 74 -20.32 5.47 -19.23
N TYR A 75 -20.46 6.77 -19.51
CA TYR A 75 -21.18 7.30 -20.67
C TYR A 75 -20.32 8.24 -21.54
N ASP A 76 -19.00 8.11 -21.45
CA ASP A 76 -18.06 8.85 -22.28
C ASP A 76 -17.68 8.01 -23.51
N PHE A 77 -18.28 8.36 -24.65
CA PHE A 77 -18.06 7.74 -25.96
C PHE A 77 -17.29 8.67 -26.91
N GLU A 78 -16.81 9.82 -26.41
CA GLU A 78 -16.04 10.75 -27.23
C GLU A 78 -14.69 10.11 -27.60
N ASP A 79 -14.28 10.26 -28.86
CA ASP A 79 -12.96 9.79 -29.28
C ASP A 79 -11.87 10.67 -28.67
N GLY A 80 -10.72 10.06 -28.39
CA GLY A 80 -9.58 10.78 -27.83
C GLY A 80 -9.08 11.88 -28.78
N PRO A 81 -8.38 12.91 -28.28
CA PRO A 81 -7.70 13.88 -29.14
C PRO A 81 -6.77 13.16 -30.12
N PRO A 82 -6.67 13.61 -31.39
CA PRO A 82 -5.80 12.97 -32.37
C PRO A 82 -4.35 12.99 -31.88
N VAL A 83 -3.70 11.82 -31.94
CA VAL A 83 -2.30 11.59 -31.54
C VAL A 83 -1.31 12.04 -32.60
#